data_AF-A0A954MX14-F1
#
_entry.id   AF-A0A954MX14-F1
#
_cell.length_a   1.000
_cell.length_b   1.000
_cell.length_c   1.000
_cell.angle_alpha   90.00
_cell.angle_beta   90.00
_cell.angle_gamma   90.00
#
_symmetry.space_group_name_H-M   'P 1'
#
loop_
_entity.id
_entity.type
_entity.pdbx_description
1 polymer ?
#
loop_
_entity_poly.entity_id
_entity_poly.type
_entity_poly.pdbx_seq_one_letter_code
_entity_poly.pdbx_strand_id
1 'polypeptide(L)'
;PGEHPMRPRFHRIRYALLPLFIGLYATPIATAQTAQSEAPPIQLPRLLPGYSGIHRDRVTELADSIDRSRDELERLLKRPPQLIEAGKLLDEAYLLWNAGKHDQACKLWRKIQEEYPELKPAFDAQRNLAEAARRRGDRVQSVNIIREIIDTPISEKSPHWKQGCSITDKHCDCLHLSDLLLEMGDLHSSLEYARLALEKYPSPSFYCFAMEISPVHLLKQRIPSLQQAIHEGKQLSIEPVEDWTKDE
;
A
#
# COMPACT_ATOMS: atom_id res chain seq x y z
N PRO A 1 -14.53 39.37 45.05
CA PRO A 1 -15.69 38.93 45.86
C PRO A 1 -16.38 37.71 45.22
N GLY A 2 -16.06 36.52 45.72
CA GLY A 2 -16.59 35.26 45.20
C GLY A 2 -15.61 34.10 45.42
N GLU A 3 -15.30 33.82 46.68
CA GLU A 3 -14.46 32.70 47.10
C GLU A 3 -15.23 31.37 46.93
N HIS A 4 -14.64 30.42 46.21
CA HIS A 4 -15.11 29.03 46.17
C HIS A 4 -14.37 28.19 47.23
N PRO A 5 -15.08 27.36 48.02
CA PRO A 5 -14.46 26.59 49.09
C PRO A 5 -13.76 25.33 48.59
N MET A 6 -12.57 25.09 49.14
CA MET A 6 -11.79 23.85 49.03
C MET A 6 -12.58 22.63 49.53
N ARG A 7 -12.46 21.51 48.82
CA ARG A 7 -12.87 20.19 49.33
C ARG A 7 -11.67 19.42 49.90
N PRO A 8 -11.86 18.65 50.98
CA PRO A 8 -10.77 17.97 51.68
C PRO A 8 -10.34 16.67 51.00
N ARG A 9 -9.04 16.39 51.12
CA ARG A 9 -8.38 15.12 50.76
C ARG A 9 -8.77 14.03 51.76
N PHE A 10 -9.19 12.86 51.25
CA PHE A 10 -9.29 11.64 52.04
C PHE A 10 -8.20 10.65 51.63
N HIS A 11 -7.25 10.42 52.54
CA HIS A 11 -6.34 9.27 52.49
C HIS A 11 -7.11 8.01 52.88
N ARG A 12 -7.20 7.03 51.97
CA ARG A 12 -7.53 5.65 52.31
C ARG A 12 -6.26 4.82 52.33
N ILE A 13 -5.75 4.59 53.54
CA ILE A 13 -4.83 3.50 53.88
C ILE A 13 -5.71 2.29 54.19
N ARG A 14 -5.60 1.19 53.43
CA ARG A 14 -6.05 -0.14 53.87
C ARG A 14 -5.19 -1.27 53.27
N TYR A 15 -4.40 -1.85 54.16
CA TYR A 15 -4.01 -3.26 54.34
C TYR A 15 -3.50 -4.08 53.14
N ALA A 16 -2.20 -4.35 53.18
CA ALA A 16 -1.54 -5.46 52.52
C ALA A 16 -2.06 -6.80 53.08
N LEU A 17 -2.65 -7.62 52.23
CA LEU A 17 -2.80 -9.05 52.46
C LEU A 17 -1.64 -9.75 51.74
N LEU A 18 -0.71 -10.29 52.53
CA LEU A 18 0.31 -11.22 52.05
C LEU A 18 -0.38 -12.55 51.69
N PRO A 19 -0.32 -13.03 50.43
CA PRO A 19 -0.55 -14.43 50.17
C PRO A 19 0.69 -15.24 50.59
N LEU A 20 0.47 -16.21 51.48
CA LEU A 20 1.40 -17.29 51.80
C LEU A 20 1.66 -18.08 50.50
N PHE A 21 2.82 -17.89 49.88
CA PHE A 21 3.30 -18.73 48.79
C PHE A 21 3.94 -20.00 49.40
N ILE A 22 3.21 -21.11 49.35
CA ILE A 22 3.76 -22.44 49.62
C ILE A 22 4.61 -22.82 48.40
N GLY A 23 5.93 -22.86 48.60
CA GLY A 23 6.91 -23.26 47.60
C GLY A 23 6.79 -24.75 47.27
N LEU A 24 6.14 -25.05 46.15
CA LEU A 24 6.40 -26.27 45.39
C LEU A 24 7.56 -25.96 44.43
N TYR A 25 8.76 -26.42 44.79
CA TYR A 25 9.93 -26.43 43.91
C TYR A 25 9.69 -27.42 42.77
N ALA A 26 8.95 -27.00 41.75
CA ALA A 26 8.99 -27.63 40.44
C ALA A 26 10.37 -27.32 39.84
N THR A 27 11.24 -28.32 39.81
CA THR A 27 12.46 -28.28 39.00
C THR A 27 12.06 -27.91 37.56
N PRO A 28 12.57 -26.82 36.98
CA PRO A 28 12.33 -26.54 35.57
C PRO A 28 12.97 -27.69 34.80
N ILE A 29 12.14 -28.56 34.22
CA ILE A 29 12.58 -29.43 33.14
C ILE A 29 12.97 -28.45 32.05
N ALA A 30 14.27 -28.14 31.97
CA ALA A 30 14.86 -27.45 30.86
C ALA A 30 14.69 -28.40 29.66
N THR A 31 13.53 -28.34 29.01
CA THR A 31 13.39 -28.79 27.64
C THR A 31 14.41 -27.97 26.88
N ALA A 32 15.57 -28.58 26.61
CA ALA A 32 16.50 -28.10 25.62
C ALA A 32 15.69 -28.01 24.33
N GLN A 33 15.10 -26.85 24.07
CA GLN A 33 14.75 -26.44 22.73
C GLN A 33 16.09 -26.45 22.02
N THR A 34 16.37 -27.58 21.36
CA THR A 34 17.34 -27.63 20.29
C THR A 34 16.96 -26.46 19.40
N ALA A 35 17.76 -25.39 19.46
CA ALA A 35 17.72 -24.30 18.53
C ALA A 35 17.99 -24.96 17.17
N GLN A 36 16.92 -25.45 16.53
CA GLN A 36 16.95 -25.79 15.14
C GLN A 36 17.36 -24.47 14.50
N SER A 37 18.59 -24.46 13.99
CA SER A 37 19.09 -23.38 13.16
C SER A 37 18.13 -23.26 12.00
N GLU A 38 17.10 -22.43 12.15
CA GLU A 38 16.13 -22.18 11.10
C GLU A 38 16.92 -21.65 9.92
N ALA A 39 16.90 -22.40 8.81
CA ALA A 39 17.52 -21.96 7.58
C ALA A 39 16.92 -20.58 7.24
N PRO A 40 17.73 -19.62 6.77
CA PRO A 40 17.24 -18.30 6.45
C PRO A 40 16.05 -18.40 5.48
N PRO A 41 15.03 -17.55 5.64
CA PRO A 41 13.86 -17.57 4.77
C PRO A 41 14.31 -17.35 3.31
N ILE A 42 13.67 -18.06 2.37
CA ILE A 42 13.91 -17.81 0.95
C ILE A 42 13.45 -16.38 0.64
N GLN A 43 14.35 -15.59 0.05
CA GLN A 43 14.05 -14.24 -0.39
C GLN A 43 13.49 -14.26 -1.81
N LEU A 44 12.33 -13.63 -1.99
CA LEU A 44 11.72 -13.42 -3.30
C LEU A 44 11.94 -11.97 -3.76
N PRO A 45 12.20 -11.76 -5.06
CA PRO A 45 12.28 -10.41 -5.61
C PRO A 45 10.91 -9.74 -5.51
N ARG A 46 10.90 -8.43 -5.31
CA ARG A 46 9.66 -7.64 -5.30
C ARG A 46 9.06 -7.54 -6.71
N LEU A 47 7.75 -7.73 -6.85
CA LEU A 47 7.11 -7.67 -8.17
C LEU A 47 7.03 -6.25 -8.71
N LEU A 48 6.87 -5.29 -7.79
CA LEU A 48 6.91 -3.87 -8.08
C LEU A 48 7.93 -3.20 -7.15
N PRO A 49 9.21 -3.06 -7.58
CA PRO A 49 10.29 -2.51 -6.74
C PRO A 49 10.00 -1.10 -6.18
N GLY A 50 9.00 -0.44 -6.72
CA GLY A 50 8.27 0.62 -6.06
C GLY A 50 7.15 1.00 -6.98
N TYR A 51 5.92 0.58 -6.66
CA TYR A 51 4.77 1.24 -7.27
C TYR A 51 4.68 2.63 -6.66
N SER A 52 5.56 3.53 -7.12
CA SER A 52 5.41 4.95 -6.85
C SER A 52 4.26 5.41 -7.74
N GLY A 53 3.02 5.15 -7.30
CA GLY A 53 1.86 5.92 -7.77
C GLY A 53 2.14 7.44 -7.68
N ILE A 54 3.08 7.82 -6.81
CA ILE A 54 3.89 9.04 -6.88
C ILE A 54 4.83 8.99 -8.09
N HIS A 55 4.27 9.21 -9.28
CA HIS A 55 5.06 9.36 -10.50
C HIS A 55 6.01 10.55 -10.34
N ARG A 56 7.26 10.30 -9.94
CA ARG A 56 8.35 11.29 -9.91
C ARG A 56 8.49 11.95 -11.28
N ASP A 57 8.20 11.20 -12.33
CA ASP A 57 8.37 11.60 -13.72
C ASP A 57 7.24 12.48 -14.25
N ARG A 58 6.05 12.53 -13.60
CA ARG A 58 4.98 13.42 -14.08
C ARG A 58 5.36 14.88 -14.02
N VAL A 59 6.15 15.30 -13.03
CA VAL A 59 6.59 16.71 -12.90
C VAL A 59 7.55 17.09 -14.02
N THR A 60 8.48 16.18 -14.37
CA THR A 60 9.45 16.37 -15.45
C THR A 60 8.78 16.27 -16.82
N GLU A 61 7.89 15.29 -17.02
CA GLU A 61 7.08 15.16 -18.23
C GLU A 61 6.12 16.34 -18.42
N LEU A 62 5.54 16.88 -17.34
CA LEU A 62 4.67 18.06 -17.40
C LEU A 62 5.46 19.31 -17.81
N ALA A 63 6.69 19.47 -17.33
CA ALA A 63 7.59 20.54 -17.75
C ALA A 63 7.97 20.42 -19.24
N ASP A 64 8.30 19.21 -19.71
CA ASP A 64 8.62 18.92 -21.12
C ASP A 64 7.37 18.90 -22.03
N SER A 65 6.17 18.82 -21.46
CA SER A 65 4.89 18.82 -22.17
C SER A 65 4.38 20.22 -22.51
N ILE A 66 4.94 21.29 -21.90
CA ILE A 66 4.48 22.66 -22.13
C ILE A 66 4.64 23.09 -23.61
N ASP A 67 5.58 22.50 -24.35
CA ASP A 67 5.75 22.76 -25.79
C ASP A 67 4.83 21.90 -26.69
N ARG A 68 4.22 20.82 -26.19
CA ARG A 68 3.23 19.98 -26.91
C ARG A 68 1.79 20.51 -26.79
N SER A 69 1.61 21.68 -26.19
CA SER A 69 0.37 22.11 -25.52
C SER A 69 -0.82 22.47 -26.39
N ARG A 70 -0.75 22.61 -27.72
CA ARG A 70 -1.92 23.10 -28.46
C ARG A 70 -3.04 22.05 -28.58
N ASP A 71 -2.68 20.83 -28.97
CA ASP A 71 -3.65 19.74 -29.14
C ASP A 71 -4.10 19.17 -27.77
N GLU A 72 -3.20 19.23 -26.77
CA GLU A 72 -3.53 18.90 -25.38
C GLU A 72 -4.44 19.97 -24.77
N LEU A 73 -4.21 21.28 -25.02
CA LEU A 73 -5.16 22.33 -24.63
C LEU A 73 -6.52 22.13 -25.30
N GLU A 74 -6.57 21.86 -26.61
CA GLU A 74 -7.84 21.61 -27.31
C GLU A 74 -8.60 20.40 -26.74
N ARG A 75 -7.87 19.36 -26.31
CA ARG A 75 -8.46 18.22 -25.59
C ARG A 75 -8.90 18.60 -24.18
N LEU A 76 -8.11 19.37 -23.44
CA LEU A 76 -8.46 19.87 -22.11
C LEU A 76 -9.70 20.76 -22.16
N LEU A 77 -9.83 21.61 -23.19
CA LEU A 77 -11.01 22.44 -23.44
C LEU A 77 -12.28 21.62 -23.70
N LYS A 78 -12.15 20.34 -24.08
CA LYS A 78 -13.28 19.40 -24.24
C LYS A 78 -13.50 18.50 -23.01
N ARG A 79 -12.63 18.54 -21.99
CA ARG A 79 -12.78 17.75 -20.77
C ARG A 79 -13.80 18.40 -19.83
N PRO A 80 -14.54 17.60 -19.02
CA PRO A 80 -15.37 18.16 -17.95
C PRO A 80 -14.52 19.01 -17.00
N PRO A 81 -14.98 20.20 -16.58
CA PRO A 81 -14.24 21.05 -15.62
C PRO A 81 -13.82 20.32 -14.34
N GLN A 82 -14.68 19.42 -13.84
CA GLN A 82 -14.41 18.60 -12.65
C GLN A 82 -13.17 17.71 -12.81
N LEU A 83 -12.94 17.18 -14.02
CA LEU A 83 -11.77 16.35 -14.30
C LEU A 83 -10.48 17.16 -14.29
N ILE A 84 -10.53 18.40 -14.80
CA ILE A 84 -9.38 19.32 -14.77
C ILE A 84 -9.07 19.71 -13.33
N GLU A 85 -10.09 20.01 -12.53
CA GLU A 85 -9.94 20.37 -11.12
C GLU A 85 -9.38 19.22 -10.28
N ALA A 86 -9.96 18.02 -10.41
CA ALA A 86 -9.47 16.81 -9.75
C ALA A 86 -8.01 16.49 -10.14
N GLY A 87 -7.66 16.68 -11.41
CA GLY A 87 -6.28 16.54 -11.90
C GLY A 87 -5.32 17.52 -11.22
N LYS A 88 -5.68 18.80 -11.12
CA LYS A 88 -4.85 19.81 -10.44
C LYS A 88 -4.64 19.49 -8.96
N LEU A 89 -5.69 19.06 -8.26
CA LEU A 89 -5.59 18.64 -6.86
C LEU A 89 -4.67 17.43 -6.70
N LEU A 90 -4.73 16.48 -7.64
CA LEU A 90 -3.87 15.31 -7.64
C LEU A 90 -2.40 15.71 -7.83
N ASP A 91 -2.12 16.61 -8.78
CA ASP A 91 -0.77 17.14 -9.04
C ASP A 91 -0.22 17.91 -7.83
N GLU A 92 -1.04 18.75 -7.20
CA GLU A 92 -0.67 19.45 -5.96
C GLU A 92 -0.35 18.47 -4.82
N ALA A 93 -1.15 17.42 -4.67
CA ALA A 93 -0.91 16.39 -3.67
C ALA A 93 0.43 15.66 -3.92
N TYR A 94 0.80 15.40 -5.17
CA TYR A 94 2.12 14.86 -5.50
C TYR A 94 3.26 15.81 -5.16
N LEU A 95 3.13 17.10 -5.46
CA LEU A 95 4.13 18.10 -5.10
C LEU A 95 4.32 18.17 -3.57
N LEU A 96 3.22 18.17 -2.81
CA LEU A 96 3.26 18.13 -1.35
C LEU A 96 3.93 16.86 -0.83
N TRP A 97 3.60 15.71 -1.42
CA TRP A 97 4.19 14.43 -1.04
C TRP A 97 5.71 14.43 -1.25
N ASN A 98 6.17 14.88 -2.42
CA ASN A 98 7.59 14.97 -2.76
C ASN A 98 8.34 15.99 -1.90
N ALA A 99 7.64 16.98 -1.35
CA ALA A 99 8.20 17.94 -0.40
C ALA A 99 8.18 17.45 1.07
N GLY A 100 7.93 16.15 1.30
CA GLY A 100 7.84 15.56 2.65
C GLY A 100 6.58 15.94 3.44
N LYS A 101 5.64 16.71 2.84
CA LYS A 101 4.41 17.16 3.49
C LYS A 101 3.30 16.10 3.37
N HIS A 102 3.59 14.88 3.82
CA HIS A 102 2.75 13.69 3.61
C HIS A 102 1.32 13.84 4.12
N ASP A 103 1.10 14.46 5.27
CA ASP A 103 -0.25 14.67 5.82
C ASP A 103 -1.10 15.61 4.96
N GLN A 104 -0.48 16.64 4.36
CA GLN A 104 -1.18 17.59 3.49
C GLN A 104 -1.53 16.92 2.16
N ALA A 105 -0.61 16.14 1.59
CA ALA A 105 -0.88 15.32 0.41
C ALA A 105 -2.05 14.33 0.64
N CYS A 106 -2.04 13.62 1.77
CA CYS A 106 -3.12 12.71 2.14
C CYS A 106 -4.48 13.42 2.30
N LYS A 107 -4.50 14.66 2.81
CA LYS A 107 -5.73 15.46 2.87
C LYS A 107 -6.28 15.77 1.48
N LEU A 108 -5.43 16.15 0.54
CA LEU A 108 -5.87 16.40 -0.84
C LEU A 108 -6.34 15.13 -1.53
N TRP A 109 -5.66 13.99 -1.36
CA TRP A 109 -6.12 12.73 -1.93
C TRP A 109 -7.51 12.32 -1.41
N ARG A 110 -7.77 12.45 -0.10
CA ARG A 110 -9.12 12.21 0.45
C ARG A 110 -10.16 13.16 -0.14
N LYS A 111 -9.83 14.45 -0.24
CA LYS A 111 -10.70 15.45 -0.89
C LYS A 111 -11.06 15.05 -2.31
N ILE A 112 -10.11 14.55 -3.10
CA ILE A 112 -10.37 14.10 -4.48
C ILE A 112 -11.34 12.92 -4.49
N GLN A 113 -11.20 11.97 -3.57
CA GLN A 113 -12.12 10.83 -3.46
C GLN A 113 -13.53 11.25 -3.03
N GLU A 114 -13.65 12.22 -2.13
CA GLU A 114 -14.93 12.72 -1.63
C GLU A 114 -15.67 13.54 -2.69
N GLU A 115 -14.97 14.41 -3.41
CA GLU A 115 -15.58 15.37 -4.36
C GLU A 115 -15.69 14.82 -5.79
N TYR A 116 -14.86 13.84 -6.17
CA TYR A 116 -14.78 13.31 -7.55
C TYR A 116 -14.69 11.77 -7.63
N PRO A 117 -15.50 11.01 -6.87
CA PRO A 117 -15.32 9.56 -6.67
C PRO A 117 -15.33 8.73 -7.97
N GLU A 118 -15.99 9.20 -9.03
CA GLU A 118 -16.13 8.49 -10.30
C GLU A 118 -15.06 8.86 -11.34
N LEU A 119 -14.20 9.83 -11.04
CA LEU A 119 -13.16 10.28 -11.96
C LEU A 119 -11.86 9.49 -11.76
N LYS A 120 -11.10 9.29 -12.84
CA LYS A 120 -9.79 8.62 -12.76
C LYS A 120 -8.86 9.16 -11.66
N PRO A 121 -8.75 10.48 -11.42
CA PRO A 121 -7.93 11.01 -10.32
C PRO A 121 -8.30 10.48 -8.93
N ALA A 122 -9.55 10.10 -8.67
CA ALA A 122 -9.94 9.52 -7.38
C ALA A 122 -9.38 8.10 -7.18
N PHE A 123 -9.27 7.30 -8.24
CA PHE A 123 -8.60 5.99 -8.20
C PHE A 123 -7.10 6.15 -7.96
N ASP A 124 -6.46 7.10 -8.65
CA ASP A 124 -5.04 7.41 -8.44
C ASP A 124 -4.79 7.91 -7.00
N ALA A 125 -5.66 8.78 -6.49
CA ALA A 125 -5.63 9.24 -5.10
C ALA A 125 -5.81 8.09 -4.09
N GLN A 126 -6.70 7.12 -4.36
CA GLN A 126 -6.90 5.93 -3.53
C GLN A 126 -5.63 5.08 -3.43
N ARG A 127 -4.95 4.83 -4.57
CA ARG A 127 -3.66 4.13 -4.59
C ARG A 127 -2.59 4.85 -3.78
N ASN A 128 -2.53 6.17 -3.91
CA ASN A 128 -1.57 6.98 -3.16
C ASN A 128 -1.84 6.94 -1.65
N LEU A 129 -3.11 6.90 -1.23
CA LEU A 129 -3.47 6.70 0.17
C LEU A 129 -3.08 5.31 0.68
N ALA A 130 -3.22 4.26 -0.13
CA ALA A 130 -2.74 2.93 0.22
C ALA A 130 -1.22 2.90 0.40
N GLU A 131 -0.45 3.53 -0.50
CA GLU A 131 1.01 3.63 -0.37
C GLU A 131 1.42 4.46 0.85
N ALA A 132 0.70 5.55 1.13
CA ALA A 132 0.94 6.36 2.32
C ALA A 132 0.64 5.59 3.63
N ALA A 133 -0.39 4.75 3.65
CA ALA A 133 -0.66 3.84 4.77
C ALA A 133 0.50 2.84 4.94
N ARG A 134 0.93 2.20 3.85
CA ARG A 134 2.04 1.23 3.84
C ARG A 134 3.33 1.83 4.39
N ARG A 135 3.73 3.02 3.93
CA ARG A 135 4.95 3.72 4.37
C ARG A 135 4.90 4.16 5.84
N ARG A 136 3.71 4.41 6.39
CA ARG A 136 3.51 4.67 7.82
C ARG A 136 3.48 3.39 8.66
N GLY A 137 3.66 2.22 8.05
CA GLY A 137 3.61 0.92 8.70
C GLY A 137 2.19 0.36 8.88
N ASP A 138 1.15 1.08 8.45
CA ASP A 138 -0.24 0.62 8.51
C ASP A 138 -0.55 -0.27 7.29
N ARG A 139 0.01 -1.49 7.31
CA ARG A 139 -0.17 -2.48 6.25
C ARG A 139 -1.60 -2.95 6.12
N VAL A 140 -2.35 -3.04 7.23
CA VAL A 140 -3.75 -3.46 7.22
C VAL A 140 -4.63 -2.46 6.47
N GLN A 141 -4.48 -1.16 6.76
CA GLN A 141 -5.18 -0.12 6.01
C GLN A 141 -4.81 -0.15 4.52
N SER A 142 -3.52 -0.29 4.21
CA SER A 142 -3.05 -0.39 2.82
C SER A 142 -3.69 -1.57 2.07
N VAL A 143 -3.72 -2.77 2.67
CA VAL A 143 -4.39 -3.97 2.13
C VAL A 143 -5.86 -3.69 1.83
N ASN A 144 -6.58 -3.11 2.79
CA ASN A 144 -8.02 -2.87 2.64
C ASN A 144 -8.31 -1.91 1.48
N ILE A 145 -7.54 -0.82 1.37
CA ILE A 145 -7.71 0.15 0.28
C ILE A 145 -7.43 -0.51 -1.08
N ILE A 146 -6.37 -1.30 -1.22
CA ILE A 146 -6.03 -1.95 -2.50
C ILE A 146 -7.10 -2.99 -2.89
N ARG A 147 -7.64 -3.74 -1.91
CA ARG A 147 -8.75 -4.66 -2.15
C ARG A 147 -9.98 -3.95 -2.71
N GLU A 148 -10.37 -2.82 -2.12
CA GLU A 148 -11.49 -2.00 -2.61
C GLU A 148 -11.28 -1.56 -4.08
N ILE A 149 -10.05 -1.17 -4.45
CA ILE A 149 -9.72 -0.82 -5.85
C ILE A 149 -9.87 -2.04 -6.77
N ILE A 150 -9.33 -3.20 -6.37
CA ILE A 150 -9.40 -4.45 -7.15
C ILE A 150 -10.85 -4.93 -7.30
N ASP A 151 -11.68 -4.76 -6.28
CA ASP A 151 -13.08 -5.18 -6.29
C ASP A 151 -13.98 -4.24 -7.12
N THR A 152 -13.55 -2.99 -7.34
CA THR A 152 -14.31 -2.03 -8.15
C THR A 152 -14.44 -2.51 -9.61
N PRO A 153 -15.66 -2.71 -10.15
CA PRO A 153 -15.84 -3.23 -11.51
C PRO A 153 -15.18 -2.38 -12.59
N ILE A 154 -14.64 -3.04 -13.63
CA ILE A 154 -14.12 -2.33 -14.80
C ILE A 154 -15.30 -1.82 -15.61
N SER A 155 -15.44 -0.51 -15.75
CA SER A 155 -16.50 0.09 -16.55
C SER A 155 -16.10 0.16 -18.03
N GLU A 156 -16.44 -0.85 -18.83
CA GLU A 156 -16.13 -0.89 -20.27
C GLU A 156 -16.76 0.26 -21.07
N LYS A 157 -17.91 0.78 -20.64
CA LYS A 157 -18.71 1.77 -21.37
C LYS A 157 -18.43 3.22 -20.98
N SER A 158 -17.55 3.46 -20.01
CA SER A 158 -17.25 4.82 -19.57
C SER A 158 -16.21 5.44 -20.50
N PRO A 159 -16.33 6.75 -20.82
CA PRO A 159 -15.23 7.48 -21.45
C PRO A 159 -13.93 7.24 -20.69
N HIS A 160 -12.78 7.17 -21.37
CA HIS A 160 -11.50 6.80 -20.76
C HIS A 160 -11.10 7.60 -19.50
N TRP A 161 -11.64 8.81 -19.31
CA TRP A 161 -11.43 9.63 -18.11
C TRP A 161 -12.38 9.33 -16.92
N LYS A 162 -13.52 8.68 -17.20
CA LYS A 162 -14.43 8.06 -16.20
C LYS A 162 -14.18 6.56 -16.07
N GLN A 163 -13.43 5.99 -17.00
CA GLN A 163 -12.96 4.62 -16.91
C GLN A 163 -12.03 4.60 -15.71
N GLY A 164 -12.53 4.00 -14.61
CA GLY A 164 -11.78 3.88 -13.37
C GLY A 164 -10.58 2.95 -13.55
N CYS A 165 -10.54 1.87 -12.79
CA CYS A 165 -9.45 0.91 -12.89
C CYS A 165 -9.47 0.16 -14.23
N SER A 166 -8.40 0.28 -15.04
CA SER A 166 -8.21 -0.54 -16.24
C SER A 166 -7.75 -1.97 -15.89
N ILE A 167 -7.77 -2.90 -16.84
CA ILE A 167 -7.23 -4.26 -16.63
C ILE A 167 -5.76 -4.18 -16.20
N THR A 168 -4.99 -3.30 -16.84
CA THR A 168 -3.59 -3.06 -16.50
C THR A 168 -3.43 -2.51 -15.10
N ASP A 169 -4.28 -1.58 -14.68
CA ASP A 169 -4.22 -1.05 -13.33
C ASP A 169 -4.55 -2.14 -12.29
N LYS A 170 -5.57 -2.97 -12.54
CA LYS A 170 -5.90 -4.11 -11.67
C LYS A 170 -4.78 -5.14 -11.60
N HIS A 171 -4.09 -5.38 -12.71
CA HIS A 171 -2.91 -6.21 -12.72
C HIS A 171 -1.88 -5.68 -11.72
N CYS A 172 -1.50 -4.41 -11.85
CA CYS A 172 -0.55 -3.76 -10.94
C CYS A 172 -1.03 -3.76 -9.48
N ASP A 173 -2.30 -3.46 -9.22
CA ASP A 173 -2.86 -3.47 -7.87
C ASP A 173 -2.81 -4.88 -7.25
N CYS A 174 -3.03 -5.94 -8.05
CA CYS A 174 -2.87 -7.32 -7.58
C CYS A 174 -1.40 -7.68 -7.28
N LEU A 175 -0.44 -7.20 -8.09
CA LEU A 175 0.99 -7.38 -7.80
C LEU A 175 1.36 -6.71 -6.47
N HIS A 176 0.92 -5.46 -6.27
CA HIS A 176 1.16 -4.71 -5.04
C HIS A 176 0.58 -5.47 -3.85
N LEU A 177 -0.68 -5.89 -3.95
CA LEU A 177 -1.33 -6.62 -2.85
C LEU A 177 -0.63 -7.95 -2.54
N SER A 178 -0.16 -8.67 -3.56
CA SER A 178 0.65 -9.89 -3.38
C SER A 178 1.95 -9.60 -2.62
N ASP A 179 2.68 -8.53 -2.96
CA ASP A 179 3.88 -8.10 -2.23
C ASP A 179 3.56 -7.73 -0.77
N LEU A 180 2.51 -6.95 -0.55
CA LEU A 180 2.11 -6.48 0.77
C LEU A 180 1.69 -7.62 1.70
N LEU A 181 0.97 -8.62 1.17
CA LEU A 181 0.57 -9.80 1.92
C LEU A 181 1.77 -10.69 2.27
N LEU A 182 2.79 -10.76 1.40
CA LEU A 182 4.05 -11.43 1.75
C LEU A 182 4.79 -10.73 2.87
N GLU A 183 4.85 -9.39 2.86
CA GLU A 183 5.43 -8.63 3.98
C GLU A 183 4.72 -8.92 5.31
N MET A 184 3.42 -9.26 5.26
CA MET A 184 2.62 -9.63 6.42
C MET A 184 2.69 -11.13 6.78
N GLY A 185 3.40 -11.94 5.99
CA GLY A 185 3.51 -13.38 6.18
C GLY A 185 2.29 -14.19 5.69
N ASP A 186 1.35 -13.56 4.99
CA ASP A 186 0.16 -14.22 4.44
C ASP A 186 0.43 -14.80 3.05
N LEU A 187 1.05 -15.99 3.04
CA LEU A 187 1.43 -16.69 1.81
C LEU A 187 0.21 -17.09 0.97
N HIS A 188 -0.89 -17.49 1.61
CA HIS A 188 -2.08 -17.97 0.92
C HIS A 188 -2.77 -16.85 0.14
N SER A 189 -3.05 -15.71 0.80
CA SER A 189 -3.65 -14.59 0.10
C SER A 189 -2.66 -13.97 -0.90
N SER A 190 -1.35 -13.96 -0.62
CA SER A 190 -0.38 -13.51 -1.63
C SER A 190 -0.42 -14.35 -2.91
N LEU A 191 -0.50 -15.68 -2.78
CA LEU A 191 -0.65 -16.60 -3.92
C LEU A 191 -1.95 -16.36 -4.67
N GLU A 192 -3.05 -16.11 -3.96
CA GLU A 192 -4.35 -15.80 -4.55
C GLU A 192 -4.27 -14.57 -5.47
N TYR A 193 -3.74 -13.45 -4.97
CA TYR A 193 -3.63 -12.23 -5.78
C TYR A 193 -2.59 -12.32 -6.89
N ALA A 194 -1.51 -13.09 -6.70
CA ALA A 194 -0.56 -13.38 -7.77
C ALA A 194 -1.24 -14.13 -8.95
N ARG A 195 -2.08 -15.13 -8.64
CA ARG A 195 -2.88 -15.82 -9.67
C ARG A 195 -3.94 -14.92 -10.28
N LEU A 196 -4.63 -14.11 -9.46
CA LEU A 196 -5.63 -13.17 -9.94
C LEU A 196 -5.05 -12.21 -10.98
N ALA A 197 -3.84 -11.70 -10.73
CA ALA A 197 -3.10 -10.85 -11.67
C ALA A 197 -2.78 -11.58 -12.99
N LEU A 198 -2.41 -12.85 -12.94
CA LEU A 198 -2.02 -13.62 -14.12
C LEU A 198 -3.21 -14.13 -14.95
N GLU A 199 -4.25 -14.61 -14.27
CA GLU A 199 -5.36 -15.36 -14.88
C GLU A 199 -6.54 -14.45 -15.25
N LYS A 200 -6.91 -13.52 -14.35
CA LYS A 200 -8.10 -12.66 -14.52
C LYS A 200 -7.76 -11.30 -15.10
N TYR A 201 -6.60 -10.75 -14.73
CA TYR A 201 -6.14 -9.44 -15.19
C TYR A 201 -4.83 -9.53 -16.00
N PRO A 202 -4.75 -10.38 -17.05
CA PRO A 202 -3.54 -10.48 -17.84
C PRO A 202 -3.26 -9.15 -18.54
N SER A 203 -2.14 -8.50 -18.19
CA SER A 203 -1.65 -7.33 -18.92
C SER A 203 -0.66 -7.80 -19.99
N PRO A 204 -1.02 -7.75 -21.29
CA PRO A 204 -0.20 -8.34 -22.37
C PRO A 204 1.09 -7.56 -22.64
N SER A 205 1.22 -6.34 -22.12
CA SER A 205 2.26 -5.40 -22.54
C SER A 205 2.67 -4.43 -21.44
N PHE A 206 2.80 -4.90 -20.20
CA PHE A 206 3.47 -4.09 -19.18
C PHE A 206 4.99 -4.14 -19.37
N TYR A 207 5.45 -3.53 -20.46
CA TYR A 207 6.82 -3.03 -20.55
C TYR A 207 6.82 -1.68 -19.84
N CYS A 208 6.96 -1.71 -18.51
CA CYS A 208 7.48 -0.53 -17.85
C CYS A 208 8.93 -0.39 -18.36
N PHE A 209 9.25 0.68 -19.08
CA PHE A 209 10.57 0.89 -19.69
C PHE A 209 11.73 0.81 -18.68
N ALA A 210 11.44 0.90 -17.39
CA ALA A 210 12.39 0.77 -16.30
C ALA A 210 12.68 -0.68 -15.85
N MET A 211 11.91 -1.67 -16.30
CA MET A 211 12.11 -3.07 -15.86
C MET A 211 12.65 -3.93 -16.99
N GLU A 212 13.80 -4.56 -16.75
CA GLU A 212 14.39 -5.54 -17.68
C GLU A 212 13.54 -6.82 -17.79
N ILE A 213 12.68 -7.08 -16.79
CA ILE A 213 11.85 -8.28 -16.69
C ILE A 213 10.37 -7.90 -16.62
N SER A 214 9.55 -8.52 -17.47
CA SER A 214 8.09 -8.32 -17.44
C SER A 214 7.48 -8.82 -16.12
N PRO A 215 6.54 -8.09 -15.49
CA PRO A 215 5.84 -8.55 -14.28
C PRO A 215 5.17 -9.92 -14.44
N VAL A 216 4.68 -10.25 -15.64
CA VAL A 216 4.11 -11.56 -15.96
C VAL A 216 5.16 -12.68 -15.79
N HIS A 217 6.41 -12.41 -16.17
CA HIS A 217 7.49 -13.37 -15.99
C HIS A 217 7.81 -13.58 -14.51
N LEU A 218 7.88 -12.50 -13.73
CA LEU A 218 8.10 -12.57 -12.27
C LEU A 218 6.97 -13.34 -11.57
N LEU A 219 5.71 -13.13 -11.96
CA LEU A 219 4.57 -13.90 -11.45
C LEU A 219 4.70 -15.40 -11.73
N LYS A 220 5.08 -15.77 -12.96
CA LYS A 220 5.27 -17.18 -13.35
C LYS A 220 6.38 -17.87 -12.55
N GLN A 221 7.39 -17.13 -12.11
CA GLN A 221 8.42 -17.66 -11.20
C GLN A 221 7.95 -17.71 -9.75
N ARG A 222 7.27 -16.66 -9.26
CA ARG A 222 6.84 -16.53 -7.87
C ARG A 222 5.76 -17.52 -7.47
N ILE A 223 4.77 -17.78 -8.33
CA ILE A 223 3.62 -18.65 -8.02
C ILE A 223 4.10 -20.06 -7.57
N PRO A 224 4.98 -20.75 -8.31
CA PRO A 224 5.58 -22.02 -7.86
C PRO A 224 6.28 -21.92 -6.50
N SER A 225 7.06 -20.86 -6.26
CA SER A 225 7.76 -20.67 -4.98
C SER A 225 6.79 -20.50 -3.80
N LEU A 226 5.71 -19.73 -3.98
CA LEU A 226 4.66 -19.58 -2.98
C LEU A 226 3.97 -20.92 -2.70
N GLN A 227 3.62 -21.67 -3.75
CA GLN A 227 2.99 -22.99 -3.60
C GLN A 227 3.89 -23.97 -2.84
N GLN A 228 5.18 -24.00 -3.18
CA GLN A 228 6.15 -24.86 -2.50
C GLN A 228 6.30 -24.48 -1.04
N ALA A 229 6.45 -23.19 -0.72
CA ALA A 229 6.59 -22.73 0.65
C ALA A 229 5.36 -23.06 1.50
N ILE A 230 4.15 -22.88 0.96
CA ILE A 230 2.90 -23.28 1.62
C ILE A 230 2.89 -24.79 1.88
N HIS A 231 3.25 -25.61 0.89
CA HIS A 231 3.28 -27.07 1.03
C HIS A 231 4.28 -27.54 2.09
N GLU A 232 5.45 -26.91 2.14
CA GLU A 232 6.54 -27.26 3.05
C GLU A 232 6.44 -26.59 4.42
N GLY A 233 5.44 -25.71 4.63
CA GLY A 233 5.31 -24.91 5.86
C GLY A 233 6.48 -23.94 6.08
N LYS A 234 7.14 -23.50 4.99
CA LYS A 234 8.28 -22.58 5.05
C LYS A 234 7.83 -21.14 5.03
N GLN A 235 8.57 -20.29 5.73
CA GLN A 235 8.44 -18.84 5.62
C GLN A 235 9.14 -18.34 4.35
N LEU A 236 8.52 -17.36 3.71
CA LEU A 236 9.13 -16.58 2.64
C LEU A 236 9.28 -15.15 3.11
N SER A 237 10.34 -14.51 2.66
CA SER A 237 10.51 -13.06 2.81
C SER A 237 10.60 -12.43 1.43
N ILE A 238 10.24 -11.16 1.36
CA ILE A 238 10.39 -10.34 0.15
C ILE A 238 11.50 -9.33 0.42
N GLU A 239 12.21 -8.95 -0.63
CA GLU A 239 13.17 -7.86 -0.55
C GLU A 239 12.56 -6.62 0.12
N PRO A 240 13.26 -5.99 1.08
CA PRO A 240 12.76 -4.80 1.73
C PRO A 240 12.54 -3.70 0.69
N VAL A 241 11.56 -2.84 0.94
CA VAL A 241 11.42 -1.61 0.15
C VAL A 241 12.67 -0.80 0.39
N GLU A 242 13.38 -0.41 -0.68
CA GLU A 242 14.46 0.57 -0.55
C GLU A 242 13.89 1.84 0.07
N ASP A 243 14.43 2.20 1.23
CA ASP A 243 14.00 3.38 1.95
C ASP A 243 14.74 4.59 1.39
N TRP A 244 14.22 5.11 0.28
CA TRP A 244 14.75 6.30 -0.40
C TRP A 244 14.73 7.57 0.48
N THR A 245 14.12 7.53 1.67
CA THR A 245 14.08 8.67 2.60
C THR A 245 15.27 8.71 3.55
N LYS A 246 16.12 7.68 3.58
CA LYS A 246 17.32 7.65 4.44
C LYS A 246 18.51 8.45 3.92
N ASP A 247 18.41 8.97 2.70
CA ASP A 247 19.49 9.73 2.06
C ASP A 247 19.31 11.27 2.15
N GLU A 248 18.33 11.76 2.94
CA GLU A 248 18.12 13.18 3.27
C GLU A 248 18.47 13.50 4.73
#